data_AF-A0A5J6YSS3-F1
#
_entry.id   AF-A0A5J6YSS3-F1
#
_cell.length_a   1.000
_cell.length_b   1.000
_cell.length_c   1.000
_cell.angle_alpha   90.00
_cell.angle_beta   90.00
_cell.angle_gamma   90.00
#
_symmetry.space_group_name_H-M   'P 1'
#
loop_
_entity.id
_entity.type
_entity.pdbx_description
1 polymer ?
#
loop_
_entity_poly.entity_id
_entity_poly.type
_entity_poly.pdbx_seq_one_letter_code
_entity_poly.pdbx_strand_id
1 'polypeptide(L)'
;MAHADLKSDLGFIPLEAAQAFADGDERLALTLLARARDLQAGGSRGWALLERLHGLVLIHILREVEGTFALERADALLDRLTENELDGNAPYPTLGLLEERLDPGETVCPLESPA
;
A
#
# COMPACT_ATOMS: atom_id res chain seq x y z
N MET A 1 -16.90 2.16 -6.63
CA MET A 1 -16.95 0.77 -6.13
C MET A 1 -15.60 0.04 -6.20
N ALA A 2 -14.53 0.60 -6.79
CA ALA A 2 -13.21 -0.03 -6.88
C ALA A 2 -12.38 -0.07 -5.58
N HIS A 3 -12.67 0.79 -4.60
CA HIS A 3 -11.91 0.82 -3.33
C HIS A 3 -12.16 -0.40 -2.42
N ALA A 4 -13.20 -1.20 -2.66
CA ALA A 4 -13.64 -2.23 -1.71
C ALA A 4 -12.80 -3.52 -1.76
N ASP A 5 -12.27 -3.92 -2.93
CA ASP A 5 -11.59 -5.20 -3.06
C ASP A 5 -10.16 -5.20 -2.48
N LEU A 6 -9.45 -4.07 -2.55
CA LEU A 6 -8.14 -3.94 -1.91
C LEU A 6 -8.25 -3.77 -0.37
N LYS A 7 -9.34 -3.13 0.08
CA LYS A 7 -9.67 -2.98 1.52
C LYS A 7 -9.96 -4.30 2.21
N SER A 8 -10.47 -5.28 1.46
CA SER A 8 -10.86 -6.58 2.01
C SER A 8 -9.68 -7.53 2.26
N ASP A 9 -8.48 -7.21 1.76
CA ASP A 9 -7.26 -8.00 2.01
C ASP A 9 -6.02 -7.11 2.22
N LEU A 10 -6.05 -6.27 3.26
CA LEU A 10 -4.84 -5.56 3.73
C LEU A 10 -3.82 -6.52 4.40
N GLY A 11 -4.06 -7.84 4.37
CA GLY A 11 -3.21 -8.86 4.99
C GLY A 11 -1.80 -8.91 4.42
N PHE A 12 -1.59 -8.39 3.19
CA PHE A 12 -0.25 -8.31 2.60
C PHE A 12 0.63 -7.22 3.24
N ILE A 13 0.04 -6.22 3.92
CA ILE A 13 0.78 -5.17 4.63
C ILE A 13 1.11 -5.67 6.04
N PRO A 14 2.41 -5.78 6.42
CA PRO A 14 2.78 -6.13 7.78
C PRO A 14 2.22 -5.12 8.78
N LEU A 15 1.58 -5.61 9.86
CA LEU A 15 0.99 -4.73 10.88
C LEU A 15 2.05 -3.85 11.53
N GLU A 16 3.24 -4.40 11.73
CA GLU A 16 4.38 -3.71 12.34
C GLU A 16 4.91 -2.58 11.45
N ALA A 17 4.81 -2.72 10.13
CA ALA A 17 5.21 -1.68 9.20
C ALA A 17 4.24 -0.49 9.24
N ALA A 18 2.93 -0.78 9.30
CA ALA A 18 1.89 0.21 9.48
C ALA A 18 2.05 0.95 10.82
N GLN A 19 2.30 0.22 11.91
CA GLN A 19 2.51 0.81 13.23
C GLN A 19 3.76 1.69 13.26
N ALA A 20 4.88 1.21 12.72
CA ALA A 20 6.12 2.00 12.66
C ALA A 20 5.92 3.30 11.88
N PHE A 21 5.17 3.28 10.77
CA PHE A 21 4.85 4.49 10.02
C PHE A 21 3.99 5.45 10.84
N ALA A 22 2.93 4.97 11.50
CA ALA A 22 2.06 5.79 12.34
C ALA A 22 2.79 6.40 13.56
N ASP A 23 3.78 5.70 14.09
CA ASP A 23 4.62 6.17 15.19
C ASP A 23 5.71 7.17 14.75
N GLY A 24 5.85 7.43 13.45
CA GLY A 24 6.87 8.30 12.88
C GLY A 24 8.27 7.67 12.82
N ASP A 25 8.36 6.34 12.79
CA ASP A 25 9.60 5.59 12.51
C ASP A 25 9.58 5.07 11.06
N GLU A 26 9.67 5.97 10.10
CA GLU A 26 9.60 5.62 8.68
C GLU A 26 10.79 4.76 8.24
N ARG A 27 11.93 4.84 8.95
CA ARG A 27 13.10 3.99 8.67
C ARG A 27 12.81 2.54 9.02
N LEU A 28 12.15 2.29 10.15
CA LEU A 28 11.68 0.96 10.52
C LEU A 28 10.58 0.50 9.56
N ALA A 29 9.61 1.36 9.22
CA ALA A 29 8.56 1.05 8.25
C ALA A 29 9.15 0.60 6.91
N LEU A 30 10.12 1.34 6.36
CA LEU A 30 10.85 0.96 5.13
C LEU A 30 11.53 -0.39 5.26
N THR A 31 12.19 -0.65 6.39
CA THR A 31 12.88 -1.92 6.65
C THR A 31 11.90 -3.10 6.65
N LEU A 32 10.74 -2.93 7.29
CA LEU A 32 9.72 -3.97 7.39
C LEU A 32 9.02 -4.21 6.04
N LEU A 33 8.69 -3.15 5.31
CA LEU A 33 8.13 -3.24 3.95
C LEU A 33 9.11 -3.92 2.99
N ALA A 34 10.39 -3.56 3.01
CA ALA A 34 11.40 -4.19 2.16
C ALA A 34 11.54 -5.69 2.46
N ARG A 35 11.56 -6.08 3.74
CA ARG A 35 11.60 -7.50 4.13
C ARG A 35 10.37 -8.26 3.64
N ALA A 36 9.17 -7.71 3.83
CA ALA A 36 7.94 -8.33 3.36
C ALA A 36 7.92 -8.46 1.83
N ARG A 37 8.38 -7.42 1.11
CA ARG A 37 8.51 -7.43 -0.35
C ARG A 37 9.46 -8.53 -0.82
N ASP A 38 10.61 -8.67 -0.17
CA ASP A 38 11.64 -9.65 -0.55
C ASP A 38 11.22 -11.10 -0.29
N LEU A 39 10.17 -11.34 0.50
CA LEU A 39 9.53 -12.65 0.67
C LEU A 39 8.54 -12.98 -0.46
N GLN A 40 8.13 -12.00 -1.25
CA GLN A 40 7.23 -12.21 -2.39
C GLN A 40 8.01 -12.68 -3.62
N ALA A 41 7.37 -13.51 -4.45
CA ALA A 41 7.94 -13.87 -5.74
C ALA A 41 8.10 -12.62 -6.61
N GLY A 42 9.26 -12.47 -7.25
CA GLY A 42 9.49 -11.40 -8.22
C GLY A 42 8.47 -11.49 -9.36
N GLY A 43 7.89 -10.36 -9.75
CA GLY A 43 6.82 -10.31 -10.76
C GLY A 43 5.41 -10.60 -10.21
N SER A 44 5.26 -10.91 -8.92
CA SER A 44 3.93 -11.08 -8.31
C SER A 44 3.26 -9.74 -7.99
N ARG A 45 1.92 -9.78 -7.88
CA ARG A 45 1.12 -8.63 -7.43
C ARG A 45 1.53 -8.17 -6.02
N GLY A 46 1.74 -9.11 -5.09
CA GLY A 46 2.15 -8.80 -3.72
C GLY A 46 3.50 -8.07 -3.64
N TRP A 47 4.46 -8.47 -4.48
CA TRP A 47 5.73 -7.74 -4.61
C TRP A 47 5.51 -6.30 -5.07
N ALA A 48 4.68 -6.10 -6.10
CA ALA A 48 4.44 -4.78 -6.67
C ALA A 48 3.71 -3.84 -5.71
N LEU A 49 2.71 -4.35 -4.97
CA LEU A 49 1.98 -3.56 -3.96
C LEU A 49 2.92 -3.07 -2.83
N LEU A 50 3.80 -3.96 -2.34
CA LEU A 50 4.76 -3.62 -1.29
C LEU A 50 5.88 -2.69 -1.77
N GLU A 51 6.36 -2.90 -3.00
CA GLU A 51 7.34 -2.01 -3.66
C GLU A 51 6.76 -0.60 -3.79
N ARG A 52 5.49 -0.48 -4.16
CA ARG A 52 4.82 0.82 -4.28
C ARG A 52 4.71 1.52 -2.93
N LEU A 53 4.25 0.83 -1.88
CA LEU A 53 4.18 1.38 -0.53
C LEU A 53 5.57 1.83 -0.03
N HIS A 54 6.60 1.02 -0.27
CA HIS A 54 7.98 1.39 0.03
C HIS A 54 8.42 2.67 -0.71
N GLY A 55 8.08 2.79 -1.99
CA GLY A 55 8.32 4.00 -2.78
C GLY A 55 7.63 5.24 -2.23
N LEU A 56 6.36 5.11 -1.81
CA LEU A 56 5.62 6.21 -1.21
C LEU A 56 6.22 6.67 0.13
N VAL A 57 6.64 5.74 0.98
CA VAL A 57 7.32 6.10 2.25
C VAL A 57 8.66 6.79 1.97
N LEU A 58 9.41 6.39 0.94
CA LEU A 58 10.62 7.10 0.52
C LEU A 58 10.33 8.55 0.11
N ILE A 59 9.30 8.78 -0.70
CA ILE A 59 8.88 10.13 -1.10
C ILE A 59 8.46 10.95 0.13
N HIS A 60 7.71 10.34 1.05
CA HIS A 60 7.28 10.97 2.30
C HIS A 60 8.46 11.53 3.11
N ILE A 61 9.59 10.81 3.14
CA ILE A 61 10.83 11.26 3.81
C ILE A 61 11.82 12.00 2.90
N LEU A 62 11.32 12.62 1.81
CA LEU A 62 12.09 13.45 0.87
C LEU A 62 13.19 12.71 0.08
N ARG A 63 13.01 11.39 -0.15
CA ARG A 63 13.86 10.58 -1.04
C ARG A 63 13.18 10.34 -2.38
N GLU A 64 12.91 11.44 -3.08
CA GLU A 64 12.08 11.47 -4.28
C GLU A 64 12.60 10.60 -5.42
N VAL A 65 13.92 10.56 -5.64
CA VAL A 65 14.51 9.80 -6.76
C VAL A 65 14.31 8.31 -6.55
N GLU A 66 14.71 7.79 -5.39
CA GLU A 66 14.57 6.38 -5.06
C GLU A 66 13.10 5.97 -4.97
N GLY A 67 12.26 6.85 -4.42
CA GLY A 67 10.82 6.66 -4.35
C GLY A 67 10.16 6.57 -5.73
N THR A 68 10.52 7.48 -6.64
CA THR A 68 10.02 7.49 -8.03
C THR A 68 10.41 6.20 -8.76
N PHE A 69 11.67 5.77 -8.66
CA PHE A 69 12.10 4.51 -9.27
C PHE A 69 11.36 3.29 -8.72
N ALA A 70 11.01 3.28 -7.43
CA ALA A 70 10.20 2.21 -6.85
C ALA A 70 8.75 2.25 -7.39
N LEU A 71 8.14 3.44 -7.47
CA LEU A 71 6.81 3.61 -8.06
C LEU A 71 6.78 3.16 -9.53
N GLU A 72 7.73 3.59 -10.35
CA GLU A 72 7.80 3.20 -11.77
C GLU A 72 7.88 1.68 -11.95
N ARG A 73 8.71 1.00 -11.15
CA ARG A 73 8.81 -0.48 -11.20
C ARG A 73 7.52 -1.16 -10.77
N ALA A 74 6.91 -0.69 -9.70
CA ALA A 74 5.69 -1.26 -9.15
C ALA A 74 4.51 -1.06 -10.10
N ASP A 75 4.29 0.18 -10.54
CA ASP A 75 3.17 0.57 -11.41
C ASP A 75 3.29 -0.13 -12.76
N ALA A 76 4.48 -0.16 -13.39
CA ALA A 76 4.68 -0.90 -14.64
C ALA A 76 4.43 -2.42 -14.52
N LEU A 77 4.57 -3.00 -13.32
CA LEU A 77 4.21 -4.40 -13.09
C LEU A 77 2.71 -4.57 -12.81
N LEU A 78 2.11 -3.69 -12.01
CA LEU A 78 0.67 -3.70 -11.74
C LEU A 78 -0.14 -3.47 -13.02
N ASP A 79 0.28 -2.56 -13.89
CA ASP A 79 -0.35 -2.29 -15.19
C ASP A 79 -0.36 -3.56 -16.03
N ARG A 80 0.80 -4.21 -16.19
CA ARG A 80 0.93 -5.47 -16.93
C ARG A 80 0.08 -6.60 -16.34
N LEU A 81 -0.03 -6.69 -15.01
CA LEU A 81 -0.85 -7.71 -14.37
C LEU A 81 -2.35 -7.43 -14.56
N THR A 82 -2.75 -6.16 -14.51
CA THR A 82 -4.14 -5.72 -14.65
C THR A 82 -4.62 -5.80 -16.10
N GLU A 83 -3.78 -5.52 -17.09
CA GLU A 83 -4.09 -5.72 -18.52
C GLU A 83 -4.44 -7.18 -18.86
N ASN A 84 -3.94 -8.14 -18.07
CA ASN A 84 -4.21 -9.57 -18.22
C ASN A 84 -5.43 -10.04 -17.40
N GLU A 85 -5.99 -9.20 -16.55
CA GLU A 85 -7.18 -9.47 -15.74
C GLU A 85 -8.41 -8.81 -16.41
N LEU A 86 -9.55 -9.51 -16.47
CA LEU A 86 -10.80 -8.98 -17.07
C LEU A 86 -11.42 -7.81 -16.27
N ASP A 87 -10.81 -7.42 -15.15
CA ASP A 87 -11.31 -6.44 -14.19
C ASP A 87 -10.32 -5.28 -14.03
N GLY A 88 -10.33 -4.37 -15.00
CA GLY A 88 -9.30 -3.34 -15.22
C GLY A 88 -9.31 -2.14 -14.26
N ASN A 89 -9.72 -2.29 -13.00
CA ASN A 89 -9.85 -1.15 -12.10
C ASN A 89 -9.48 -1.44 -10.64
N ALA A 90 -8.47 -2.29 -10.40
CA ALA A 90 -7.96 -2.49 -9.05
C ALA A 90 -7.16 -1.24 -8.59
N PRO A 91 -7.47 -0.65 -7.42
CA PRO A 91 -6.84 0.59 -6.98
C PRO A 91 -5.37 0.36 -6.59
N TYR A 92 -4.50 1.31 -6.95
CA TYR A 92 -3.09 1.31 -6.52
C TYR A 92 -2.97 1.70 -5.04
N PRO A 93 -2.05 1.10 -4.28
CA PRO A 93 -1.92 1.35 -2.85
C PRO A 93 -1.36 2.74 -2.56
N THR A 94 -2.09 3.57 -1.81
CA THR A 94 -1.65 4.89 -1.32
C THR A 94 -1.09 4.81 0.10
N LEU A 95 -0.47 5.88 0.61
CA LEU A 95 0.00 5.93 2.01
C LEU A 95 -1.13 5.68 3.01
N GLY A 96 -2.35 6.12 2.68
CA GLY A 96 -3.53 5.90 3.53
C GLY A 96 -3.80 4.43 3.82
N LEU A 97 -3.32 3.49 3.00
CA LEU A 97 -3.44 2.06 3.32
C LEU A 97 -2.61 1.61 4.52
N LEU A 98 -1.52 2.30 4.85
CA LEU A 98 -0.77 2.03 6.08
C LEU A 98 -1.61 2.43 7.31
N GLU A 99 -2.36 3.53 7.22
CA GLU A 99 -3.27 3.98 8.27
C GLU A 99 -4.51 3.06 8.36
N GLU A 100 -5.15 2.77 7.23
CA GLU A 100 -6.30 1.83 7.14
C GLU A 100 -5.92 0.42 7.61
N ARG A 101 -4.64 0.02 7.52
CA ARG A 101 -4.16 -1.27 8.04
C ARG A 101 -4.25 -1.37 9.56
N LEU A 102 -4.15 -0.24 10.27
CA LEU A 102 -4.26 -0.16 11.73
C LEU A 102 -5.72 -0.12 12.18
N ASP A 103 -6.58 0.51 11.39
CA ASP A 103 -8.03 0.56 11.63
C ASP A 103 -8.82 0.12 10.40
N PRO A 104 -9.02 -1.19 10.22
CA PRO A 104 -9.85 -1.70 9.13
C PRO A 104 -11.35 -1.40 9.33
N GLY A 105 -11.74 -0.74 10.43
CA GLY A 105 -13.12 -0.65 10.93
C GLY A 105 -13.77 0.73 10.93
N GLU A 106 -13.05 1.85 10.78
CA GLU A 106 -13.69 3.18 10.77
C GLU A 106 -14.26 3.54 9.39
N THR A 107 -15.27 2.79 8.97
CA THR A 107 -16.28 3.38 8.07
C THR A 107 -17.04 4.39 8.92
N VAL A 108 -16.80 5.67 8.70
CA VAL A 108 -17.62 6.76 9.26
C VAL A 108 -19.08 6.45 8.93
N CYS A 109 -19.81 5.91 9.90
CA CYS A 109 -21.25 5.92 9.90
C CYS A 109 -21.64 7.40 10.03
N PRO A 110 -22.34 8.01 9.06
CA PRO A 110 -22.79 9.38 9.23
C PRO A 110 -23.81 9.37 10.37
N LEU A 111 -23.34 9.72 11.57
CA LEU A 111 -24.17 9.88 12.75
C LEU A 111 -25.31 10.82 12.40
N GLU A 112 -26.50 10.35 12.70
CA GLU A 112 -27.79 10.95 12.48
C GLU A 112 -27.81 12.42 12.91
N SER A 113 -28.35 13.30 12.06
CA SER A 113 -28.77 14.62 12.51
C SER A 113 -29.92 14.46 13.50
N PRO A 114 -29.83 14.98 14.74
CA PRO A 114 -31.00 15.07 15.58
C PRO A 114 -31.99 16.08 14.97
N ALA A 115 -33.25 15.66 14.91
CA ALA A 115 -34.39 16.46 14.47
C ALA A 115 -34.73 17.59 15.45
#